data_AF-A0A1M3NZN3-F1
#
_entry.id   AF-A0A1M3NZN3-F1
#
_cell.length_a   1.000
_cell.length_b   1.000
_cell.length_c   1.000
_cell.angle_alpha   90.00
_cell.angle_beta   90.00
_cell.angle_gamma   90.00
#
_symmetry.space_group_name_H-M   'P 1'
#
loop_
_entity.id
_entity.type
_entity.pdbx_description
1 polymer ?
#
loop_
_entity_poly.entity_id
_entity_poly.type
_entity_poly.pdbx_seq_one_letter_code
_entity_poly.pdbx_strand_id
1 'polypeptide(L)'
;MTHDDLPLHAAVITEDLPELDRLLGLRHSRPHIELDAVDDLGRTALHYASLYRIEGAADRLIRAGASLQIRDRCGSTPIDLFFDGEDDRQLAELSM
;
A
#
# COMPACT_ATOMS: atom_id res chain seq x y z
N MET A 1 0.43 -14.18 10.25
CA MET A 1 -0.79 -13.50 10.72
C MET A 1 -1.93 -13.88 9.78
N THR A 2 -3.16 -14.04 10.26
CA THR A 2 -4.30 -14.36 9.38
C THR A 2 -4.71 -13.13 8.58
N HIS A 3 -5.10 -13.31 7.32
CA HIS A 3 -5.47 -12.23 6.39
C HIS A 3 -6.61 -11.30 6.90
N ASP A 4 -7.30 -11.66 7.98
CA ASP A 4 -8.36 -10.89 8.62
C ASP A 4 -7.86 -9.65 9.40
N ASP A 5 -6.57 -9.57 9.75
CA ASP A 5 -6.05 -8.48 10.60
C ASP A 5 -5.57 -7.24 9.79
N LEU A 6 -5.63 -7.31 8.46
CA LEU A 6 -5.10 -6.28 7.55
C LEU A 6 -6.18 -5.79 6.59
N PRO A 7 -7.22 -5.11 7.10
CA PRO A 7 -8.39 -4.75 6.31
C PRO A 7 -8.07 -3.78 5.16
N LEU A 8 -7.03 -2.94 5.32
CA LEU A 8 -6.57 -2.06 4.26
C LEU A 8 -5.93 -2.85 3.10
N HIS A 9 -5.16 -3.91 3.40
CA HIS A 9 -4.60 -4.78 2.36
C HIS A 9 -5.71 -5.48 1.59
N ALA A 10 -6.69 -6.05 2.28
CA ALA A 10 -7.81 -6.71 1.65
C ALA A 10 -8.57 -5.76 0.70
N ALA A 11 -8.94 -4.57 1.17
CA ALA A 11 -9.64 -3.57 0.35
C ALA A 11 -8.83 -3.13 -0.88
N VAL A 12 -7.51 -3.02 -0.76
CA VAL A 12 -6.63 -2.71 -1.90
C VAL A 12 -6.56 -3.88 -2.88
N ILE A 13 -6.30 -5.09 -2.40
CA ILE A 13 -6.15 -6.29 -3.24
C ILE A 13 -7.45 -6.59 -4.01
N THR A 14 -8.61 -6.32 -3.42
CA THR A 14 -9.91 -6.47 -4.09
C THR A 14 -10.34 -5.23 -4.87
N GLU A 15 -9.52 -4.17 -4.92
CA GLU A 15 -9.85 -2.87 -5.51
C GLU A 15 -11.18 -2.26 -5.00
N ASP A 16 -11.56 -2.57 -3.76
CA ASP A 16 -12.76 -2.03 -3.14
C ASP A 16 -12.47 -0.64 -2.58
N LEU A 17 -12.45 0.34 -3.48
CA LEU A 17 -12.20 1.74 -3.14
C LEU A 17 -13.23 2.31 -2.13
N PRO A 18 -14.55 2.05 -2.25
CA PRO A 18 -15.52 2.46 -1.23
C PRO A 18 -15.22 1.92 0.16
N GLU A 19 -14.86 0.64 0.27
CA GLU A 19 -14.48 0.04 1.55
C GLU A 19 -13.16 0.63 2.06
N LEU A 20 -12.18 0.87 1.18
CA LEU A 20 -10.94 1.55 1.53
C LEU A 20 -11.20 2.92 2.16
N ASP A 21 -12.03 3.76 1.54
CA ASP A 21 -12.41 5.08 2.10
C ASP A 21 -13.10 4.93 3.45
N ARG A 22 -14.01 3.97 3.57
CA ARG A 22 -14.73 3.70 4.81
C ARG A 22 -13.75 3.33 5.92
N LEU A 23 -12.80 2.44 5.66
CA LEU A 23 -11.79 2.02 6.62
C LEU A 23 -10.86 3.18 7.00
N LEU A 24 -10.40 3.96 6.02
CA LEU A 24 -9.55 5.14 6.25
C LEU A 24 -10.25 6.19 7.13
N GLY A 25 -11.54 6.43 6.91
CA GLY A 25 -12.34 7.34 7.74
C GLY A 25 -12.54 6.86 9.18
N LEU A 26 -12.53 5.54 9.41
CA LEU A 26 -12.73 4.94 10.73
C LEU A 26 -11.45 4.85 11.57
N ARG A 27 -10.27 5.10 11.01
CA ARG A 27 -8.98 4.95 11.69
C ARG A 27 -8.88 5.71 13.01
N HIS A 28 -9.50 6.90 13.09
CA HIS A 28 -9.52 7.71 14.32
C HIS A 28 -10.34 7.08 15.45
N SER A 29 -11.36 6.28 15.10
CA SER A 29 -12.26 5.62 16.06
C SER A 29 -11.95 4.14 16.24
N ARG A 30 -11.04 3.60 15.43
CA ARG A 30 -10.65 2.18 15.39
C ARG A 30 -9.13 2.08 15.34
N PRO A 31 -8.46 2.08 16.51
CA PRO A 31 -7.00 2.09 16.57
C PRO A 31 -6.34 0.84 15.98
N HIS A 32 -7.10 -0.24 15.77
CA HIS A 32 -6.63 -1.45 15.09
C HIS A 32 -6.50 -1.29 13.56
N ILE A 33 -7.06 -0.21 12.97
CA ILE A 33 -6.90 0.08 11.55
C ILE A 33 -5.65 0.95 11.39
N GLU A 34 -4.50 0.28 11.34
CA GLU A 34 -3.20 0.92 11.15
C GLU A 34 -2.93 1.13 9.65
N LEU A 35 -2.57 2.37 9.26
CA LEU A 35 -2.35 2.73 7.85
C LEU A 35 -1.11 2.06 7.26
N ASP A 36 -0.08 2.00 8.08
CA ASP A 36 1.25 1.49 7.77
C ASP A 36 1.45 0.08 8.34
N ALA A 37 0.35 -0.62 8.64
CA ALA A 37 0.39 -2.02 9.03
C ALA A 37 1.15 -2.82 7.98
N VAL A 38 1.97 -3.76 8.42
CA VAL A 38 2.72 -4.65 7.54
C VAL A 38 2.21 -6.08 7.65
N ASP A 39 2.18 -6.78 6.54
CA ASP A 39 1.87 -8.20 6.49
C ASP A 39 3.08 -9.08 6.80
N ASP A 40 2.91 -10.40 6.64
CA ASP A 40 3.99 -11.37 6.80
C ASP A 40 5.11 -11.20 5.74
N LEU A 41 4.98 -10.34 4.73
CA LEU A 41 6.04 -9.97 3.78
C LEU A 41 6.69 -8.63 4.13
N GLY A 42 6.26 -7.96 5.20
CA GLY A 42 6.70 -6.60 5.51
C GLY A 42 6.03 -5.53 4.63
N ARG A 43 5.01 -5.89 3.86
CA ARG A 43 4.34 -5.02 2.90
C ARG A 43 3.17 -4.33 3.54
N THR A 44 3.05 -3.04 3.28
CA THR A 44 1.88 -2.22 3.59
C THR A 44 0.82 -2.31 2.50
N ALA A 45 -0.39 -1.83 2.78
CA ALA A 45 -1.43 -1.69 1.76
C ALA A 45 -0.95 -0.86 0.55
N LEU A 46 -0.06 0.13 0.77
CA LEU A 46 0.49 0.94 -0.32
C LEU A 46 1.48 0.16 -1.21
N HIS A 47 2.23 -0.81 -0.65
CA HIS A 47 3.05 -1.71 -1.48
C HIS A 47 2.19 -2.46 -2.49
N TYR A 48 1.03 -2.96 -2.05
CA TYR A 48 0.10 -3.67 -2.94
C TYR A 48 -0.54 -2.74 -3.97
N ALA A 49 -0.94 -1.53 -3.57
CA ALA A 49 -1.48 -0.55 -4.52
C ALA A 49 -0.45 -0.19 -5.60
N SER A 50 0.83 -0.04 -5.23
CA SER A 50 1.91 0.18 -6.20
C SER A 50 2.18 -1.03 -7.08
N LEU A 51 2.32 -2.22 -6.48
CA LEU A 51 2.65 -3.46 -7.18
C LEU A 51 1.59 -3.82 -8.24
N TYR A 52 0.32 -3.57 -7.94
CA TYR A 52 -0.80 -3.82 -8.86
C TYR A 52 -1.20 -2.59 -9.67
N ARG A 53 -0.46 -1.46 -9.56
CA ARG A 53 -0.75 -0.20 -10.26
C ARG A 53 -2.18 0.31 -10.05
N ILE A 54 -2.73 0.12 -8.85
CA ILE A 54 -4.07 0.57 -8.47
C ILE A 54 -3.98 2.03 -8.05
N GLU A 55 -3.93 2.93 -9.04
CA GLU A 55 -3.73 4.37 -8.83
C GLU A 55 -4.76 4.98 -7.87
N GLY A 56 -6.03 4.54 -7.96
CA GLY A 56 -7.09 5.02 -7.09
C GLY A 56 -6.88 4.66 -5.61
N ALA A 57 -6.32 3.49 -5.33
CA ALA A 57 -5.98 3.07 -3.98
C ALA A 57 -4.71 3.78 -3.48
N ALA A 58 -3.70 3.92 -4.34
CA ALA A 58 -2.47 4.63 -4.03
C ALA A 58 -2.74 6.10 -3.66
N ASP A 59 -3.54 6.83 -4.45
CA ASP A 59 -3.92 8.22 -4.16
C ASP A 59 -4.61 8.35 -2.80
N ARG A 60 -5.57 7.47 -2.49
CA ARG A 60 -6.29 7.48 -1.20
C ARG A 60 -5.37 7.24 -0.02
N LEU A 61 -4.49 6.23 -0.11
CA LEU A 61 -3.53 5.90 0.94
C LEU A 61 -2.53 7.04 1.15
N ILE A 62 -2.00 7.63 0.07
CA ILE A 62 -1.08 8.76 0.12
C ILE A 62 -1.74 9.98 0.76
N ARG A 63 -2.97 10.32 0.36
CA ARG A 63 -3.75 11.41 0.97
C ARG A 63 -4.06 11.16 2.44
N ALA A 64 -4.22 9.90 2.84
CA ALA A 64 -4.39 9.51 4.24
C ALA A 64 -3.10 9.57 5.06
N GLY A 65 -1.96 9.87 4.42
CA GLY A 65 -0.66 10.03 5.06
C GLY A 65 0.16 8.73 5.16
N ALA A 66 -0.08 7.76 4.26
CA ALA A 66 0.66 6.49 4.28
C ALA A 66 2.15 6.72 4.01
N SER A 67 2.99 5.97 4.72
CA SER A 67 4.44 6.09 4.58
C SER A 67 4.92 5.49 3.26
N LEU A 68 5.66 6.29 2.49
CA LEU A 68 6.33 5.89 1.25
C LEU A 68 7.69 5.24 1.49
N GLN A 69 8.14 5.16 2.75
CA GLN A 69 9.52 4.81 3.09
C GLN A 69 9.66 3.45 3.79
N ILE A 70 8.54 2.79 4.10
CA ILE A 70 8.56 1.46 4.72
C ILE A 70 9.10 0.48 3.70
N ARG A 71 10.07 -0.34 4.10
CA ARG A 71 10.65 -1.37 3.26
C ARG A 71 10.03 -2.71 3.60
N ASP A 72 9.65 -3.46 2.57
CA ASP A 72 9.28 -4.86 2.70
C ASP A 72 10.49 -5.73 3.02
N ARG A 73 10.28 -7.05 3.17
CA ARG A 73 11.36 -8.00 3.48
C ARG A 73 12.40 -8.14 2.37
N CYS A 74 12.10 -7.72 1.15
CA CYS A 74 13.06 -7.65 0.05
C CYS A 74 13.86 -6.34 0.07
N GLY A 75 13.54 -5.42 0.97
CA GLY A 75 14.15 -4.10 1.05
C GLY A 75 13.50 -3.06 0.13
N SER A 76 12.41 -3.41 -0.55
CA SER A 76 11.71 -2.54 -1.51
C SER A 76 10.70 -1.66 -0.77
N THR A 77 10.67 -0.38 -1.12
CA THR A 77 9.61 0.55 -0.71
C THR A 77 8.37 0.40 -1.60
N PRO A 78 7.21 1.00 -1.24
CA PRO A 78 6.05 0.96 -2.12
C PRO A 78 6.36 1.55 -3.49
N ILE A 79 7.19 2.58 -3.57
CA ILE A 79 7.53 3.20 -4.86
C ILE A 79 8.48 2.32 -5.69
N ASP A 80 9.38 1.58 -5.05
CA ASP A 80 10.26 0.63 -5.76
C ASP A 80 9.43 -0.46 -6.47
N LEU A 81 8.35 -0.94 -5.85
CA LEU A 81 7.46 -1.95 -6.44
C LEU A 81 6.60 -1.44 -7.60
N PHE A 82 6.43 -0.12 -7.75
CA PHE A 82 5.70 0.44 -8.89
C PHE A 82 6.46 0.21 -10.21
N PHE A 83 7.80 0.19 -10.15
CA PHE A 83 8.68 0.04 -11.31
C PHE A 83 9.18 -1.39 -11.51
N ASP A 84 9.01 -2.27 -10.51
CA ASP A 84 9.49 -3.66 -10.57
C ASP A 84 8.60 -4.57 -11.43
N GLY A 85 7.37 -4.14 -11.75
CA GLY A 85 6.42 -4.88 -12.59
C GLY A 85 6.86 -4.95 -14.06
N GLU A 86 7.82 -5.83 -14.35
CA GLU A 86 8.31 -6.41 -15.62
C GLU A 86 8.47 -5.54 -16.90
N ASP A 87 8.00 -4.29 -16.97
CA ASP A 87 7.99 -3.48 -18.21
C ASP A 87 8.62 -2.07 -18.07
N ASP A 88 8.90 -1.58 -16.85
CA ASP A 88 9.33 -0.18 -16.64
C ASP A 88 10.78 -0.04 -16.12
N ARG A 89 11.72 -0.89 -16.56
CA ARG A 89 13.17 -0.77 -16.28
C ARG A 89 13.83 0.52 -16.79
N GLN A 90 13.07 1.50 -17.28
CA GLN A 90 13.58 2.73 -17.88
C GLN A 90 13.45 3.99 -17.02
N LEU A 91 12.81 3.92 -15.84
CA LEU A 91 12.53 5.13 -15.04
C LEU A 91 13.41 5.31 -13.78
N ALA A 92 14.33 4.40 -13.49
CA ALA A 92 15.27 4.54 -12.38
C ALA A 92 16.40 5.57 -12.62
N GLU A 93 16.51 6.17 -13.81
CA GLU A 93 17.55 7.17 -14.13
C GLU A 93 17.17 8.63 -13.81
N LEU A 94 15.97 8.93 -13.28
CA LEU A 94 15.53 10.31 -13.03
C LEU A 94 15.54 10.76 -11.56
N SER A 95 16.25 10.06 -10.68
CA SER A 95 16.38 10.44 -9.25
C SER A 95 17.83 10.64 -8.77
N MET A 96 18.75 11.08 -9.63
CA MET A 96 20.02 11.68 -9.18
C MET A 96 20.12 13.16 -9.50
#